data_AF-A0A7J3FMW8-F1
#
_entry.id   AF-A0A7J3FMW8-F1
#
_cell.length_a   1.000
_cell.length_b   1.000
_cell.length_c   1.000
_cell.angle_alpha   90.00
_cell.angle_beta   90.00
_cell.angle_gamma   90.00
#
_symmetry.space_group_name_H-M   'P 1'
#
loop_
_entity.id
_entity.type
_entity.pdbx_description
1 polymer ?
#
loop_
_entity_poly.entity_id
_entity_poly.type
_entity_poly.pdbx_seq_one_letter_code
_entity_poly.pdbx_strand_id
1 'polypeptide(L)'
;MSEKATPFERMIISAARELPNNTTIFVGVGIPLYATIFAMKYYNLNITALIEGGNCRTIPPRRPPIIMEAHDWITMADWNGTMIDAFSMAQRGLIEYGFISGGQCDKYGNVNSTCAGNYHKPFLRWPGGGGAGDVASLCKKTIIIMPQNKLRLRERVDFITAPGYLDGPGA
;
A
#
# COMPACT_ATOMS: atom_id res chain seq x y z
N MET A 1 31.66 -2.84 12.59
CA MET A 1 30.97 -1.65 12.02
C MET A 1 29.50 -1.98 11.94
N SER A 2 28.60 -1.12 12.46
CA SER A 2 27.18 -1.28 12.16
C SER A 2 26.98 -1.13 10.66
N GLU A 3 26.45 -2.16 10.02
CA GLU A 3 26.09 -2.11 8.59
C GLU A 3 25.07 -0.97 8.38
N LYS A 4 25.31 -0.15 7.36
CA LYS A 4 24.39 0.94 7.01
C LYS A 4 23.13 0.35 6.39
N ALA A 5 21.96 0.77 6.85
CA ALA A 5 20.68 0.36 6.27
C ALA A 5 20.63 0.62 4.75
N THR A 6 20.16 -0.37 4.00
CA THR A 6 19.96 -0.35 2.54
C THR A 6 18.91 0.69 2.12
N PRO A 7 18.85 1.08 0.83
CA PRO A 7 17.80 1.96 0.33
C PRO A 7 16.37 1.46 0.61
N PHE A 8 16.14 0.14 0.54
CA PHE A 8 14.83 -0.45 0.81
C PHE A 8 14.46 -0.38 2.29
N GLU A 9 15.40 -0.68 3.19
CA GLU A 9 15.17 -0.54 4.63
C GLU A 9 14.89 0.92 5.00
N ARG A 10 15.63 1.88 4.43
CA ARG A 10 15.36 3.31 4.64
C ARG A 10 13.95 3.71 4.18
N MET A 11 13.48 3.15 3.06
CA MET A 11 12.13 3.40 2.55
C MET A 11 11.06 2.80 3.47
N ILE A 12 11.25 1.57 3.97
CA ILE A 12 10.36 0.94 4.96
C ILE A 12 10.28 1.78 6.23
N ILE A 13 11.43 2.22 6.76
CA ILE A 13 11.51 3.05 7.96
C ILE A 13 10.82 4.40 7.74
N SER A 14 11.04 5.03 6.58
CA SER A 14 10.39 6.30 6.25
C SER A 14 8.87 6.14 6.17
N ALA A 15 8.37 5.12 5.49
CA ALA A 15 6.94 4.89 5.36
C ALA A 15 6.29 4.52 6.70
N ALA A 16 6.98 3.77 7.56
CA ALA A 16 6.50 3.43 8.90
C ALA A 16 6.30 4.67 9.79
N ARG A 17 7.05 5.76 9.56
CA ARG A 17 6.91 7.02 10.30
C ARG A 17 5.69 7.85 9.90
N GLU A 18 5.14 7.62 8.71
CA GLU A 18 3.94 8.29 8.24
C GLU A 18 2.66 7.73 8.89
N LEU A 19 2.76 6.59 9.59
CA LEU A 19 1.62 5.97 10.26
C LEU A 19 1.41 6.57 11.65
N PRO A 20 0.21 7.06 11.97
CA PRO A 20 -0.13 7.49 13.31
C PRO A 20 -0.41 6.31 14.23
N ASN A 21 -0.32 6.54 15.54
CA ASN A 21 -0.80 5.61 16.54
C ASN A 21 -2.34 5.56 16.54
N ASN A 22 -2.95 4.42 16.89
CA ASN A 22 -4.40 4.19 16.92
C ASN A 22 -5.09 4.41 15.57
N THR A 23 -4.58 3.78 14.50
CA THR A 23 -5.13 3.93 13.15
C THR A 23 -5.54 2.59 12.55
N THR A 24 -6.49 2.64 11.61
CA THR A 24 -6.79 1.54 10.71
C THR A 24 -6.04 1.73 9.39
N ILE A 25 -5.52 0.64 8.82
CA ILE A 25 -4.79 0.69 7.56
C ILE A 25 -5.15 -0.46 6.63
N PHE A 26 -5.39 -0.15 5.35
CA PHE A 26 -5.41 -1.12 4.26
C PHE A 26 -3.99 -1.34 3.75
N VAL A 27 -3.49 -2.57 3.80
CA VAL A 27 -2.10 -2.88 3.44
C VAL A 27 -2.03 -3.95 2.36
N GLY A 28 -1.26 -3.65 1.30
CA GLY A 28 -0.91 -4.59 0.24
C GLY A 28 0.30 -5.46 0.58
N VAL A 29 0.70 -6.33 -0.36
CA VAL A 29 1.89 -7.20 -0.22
C VAL A 29 3.19 -6.41 -0.41
N GLY A 30 4.28 -6.92 0.18
CA GLY A 30 5.63 -6.44 -0.08
C GLY A 30 5.98 -5.26 0.82
N ILE A 31 6.64 -4.25 0.27
CA ILE A 31 7.20 -3.14 1.05
C ILE A 31 6.17 -2.42 1.95
N PRO A 32 4.92 -2.15 1.49
CA PRO A 32 3.83 -1.70 2.36
C PRO A 32 3.65 -2.53 3.63
N LEU A 33 3.57 -3.86 3.48
CA LEU A 33 3.38 -4.81 4.57
C LEU A 33 4.53 -4.73 5.57
N TYR A 34 5.76 -4.70 5.09
CA TYR A 34 6.94 -4.56 5.94
C TYR A 34 6.95 -3.23 6.69
N ALA A 35 6.52 -2.12 6.08
CA ALA A 35 6.40 -0.83 6.76
C ALA A 35 5.38 -0.88 7.90
N THR A 36 4.19 -1.46 7.66
CA THR A 36 3.16 -1.64 8.70
C THR A 36 3.64 -2.55 9.83
N ILE A 37 4.21 -3.72 9.51
CA ILE A 37 4.75 -4.64 10.53
C ILE A 37 5.88 -3.97 11.32
N PHE A 38 6.75 -3.20 10.65
CA PHE A 38 7.83 -2.47 11.31
C PHE A 38 7.28 -1.43 12.29
N ALA A 39 6.28 -0.65 11.87
CA ALA A 39 5.62 0.33 12.72
C ALA A 39 4.96 -0.31 13.96
N MET A 40 4.22 -1.40 13.76
CA MET A 40 3.60 -2.16 14.86
C MET A 40 4.65 -2.69 15.85
N LYS A 41 5.73 -3.29 15.33
CA LYS A 41 6.70 -4.03 16.15
C LYS A 41 7.77 -3.15 16.81
N TYR A 42 8.28 -2.15 16.09
CA TYR A 42 9.44 -1.37 16.54
C TYR A 42 9.08 0.03 17.00
N TYR A 43 8.00 0.61 16.49
CA TYR A 43 7.45 1.86 17.02
C TYR A 43 6.33 1.64 18.04
N ASN A 44 5.94 0.37 18.26
CA ASN A 44 4.89 -0.02 19.21
C ASN A 44 3.58 0.74 18.95
N LEU A 45 3.27 0.98 17.67
CA LEU A 45 2.02 1.63 17.28
C LEU A 45 0.87 0.63 17.33
N ASN A 46 -0.23 1.06 17.93
CA ASN A 46 -1.51 0.37 17.89
C ASN A 46 -2.16 0.60 16.52
N ILE A 47 -1.98 -0.36 15.60
CA ILE A 47 -2.49 -0.29 14.24
C ILE A 47 -3.42 -1.48 14.02
N THR A 48 -4.61 -1.24 13.50
CA THR A 48 -5.48 -2.28 12.95
C THR A 48 -5.19 -2.43 11.47
N ALA A 49 -4.42 -3.46 11.12
CA ALA A 49 -4.01 -3.74 9.75
C ALA A 49 -4.96 -4.73 9.08
N LEU A 50 -5.53 -4.33 7.95
CA LEU A 50 -6.43 -5.11 7.12
C LEU A 50 -5.78 -5.35 5.75
N ILE A 51 -5.81 -6.59 5.29
CA ILE A 51 -5.37 -6.96 3.94
C ILE A 51 -6.55 -7.19 3.01
N GLU A 52 -6.29 -7.17 1.70
CA GLU A 52 -7.28 -7.34 0.63
C GLU A 52 -8.09 -8.65 0.74
N GLY A 53 -7.53 -9.69 1.34
CA GLY A 53 -8.22 -10.96 1.59
C GLY A 53 -9.30 -10.93 2.67
N GLY A 54 -9.41 -9.84 3.46
CA GLY A 54 -10.36 -9.73 4.57
C GLY A 54 -9.77 -10.06 5.94
N ASN A 55 -8.48 -10.39 6.03
CA ASN A 55 -7.84 -10.72 7.31
C ASN A 55 -7.37 -9.46 8.02
N CYS A 56 -7.78 -9.31 9.28
CA CYS A 56 -7.50 -8.15 10.11
C CYS A 56 -6.66 -8.55 11.32
N ARG A 57 -5.67 -7.73 11.67
CA ARG A 57 -4.91 -7.91 12.90
C ARG A 57 -4.37 -6.62 13.52
N THR A 58 -4.23 -6.66 14.83
CA THR A 58 -3.70 -5.61 15.70
C THR A 58 -2.36 -6.01 16.33
N ILE A 59 -2.04 -7.30 16.30
CA ILE A 59 -0.76 -7.85 16.75
C ILE A 59 0.08 -8.20 15.51
N PRO A 60 1.36 -7.77 15.43
CA PRO A 60 2.19 -8.09 14.26
C PRO A 60 2.42 -9.60 14.13
N PRO A 61 2.52 -10.12 12.90
CA PRO A 61 2.80 -11.54 12.66
C PRO A 61 4.17 -11.92 13.25
N ARG A 62 4.32 -13.19 13.63
CA ARG A 62 5.59 -13.72 14.17
C ARG A 62 6.73 -13.60 13.16
N ARG A 63 6.42 -13.78 11.88
CA ARG A 63 7.33 -13.62 10.75
C ARG A 63 6.65 -12.79 9.66
N PRO A 64 7.40 -11.98 8.90
CA PRO A 64 6.81 -11.25 7.79
C PRO A 64 6.26 -12.23 6.73
N PRO A 65 5.02 -12.05 6.25
CA PRO A 65 4.44 -12.92 5.24
C PRO A 65 5.13 -12.71 3.88
N ILE A 66 5.36 -13.79 3.13
CA ILE A 66 5.90 -13.71 1.77
C ILE A 66 4.82 -13.25 0.76
N ILE A 67 3.57 -13.65 1.00
CA ILE A 67 2.39 -13.32 0.20
C ILE A 67 1.25 -12.84 1.12
N MET A 68 0.22 -12.20 0.56
CA MET A 68 -0.86 -11.56 1.34
C MET A 68 -1.51 -12.53 2.33
N GLU A 69 -1.93 -13.69 1.86
CA GLU A 69 -2.69 -14.70 2.63
C GLU A 69 -1.80 -15.85 3.10
N ALA A 70 -0.54 -15.57 3.42
CA ALA A 70 0.32 -16.58 4.01
C ALA A 70 -0.13 -16.91 5.44
N HIS A 71 0.17 -18.14 5.87
CA HIS A 71 -0.14 -18.65 7.20
C HIS A 71 0.31 -17.71 8.32
N ASP A 72 1.47 -17.05 8.17
CA ASP A 72 1.97 -16.09 9.16
C ASP A 72 1.02 -14.90 9.39
N TRP A 73 0.26 -14.48 8.37
CA TRP A 73 -0.72 -13.40 8.51
C TRP A 73 -2.06 -13.87 9.10
N ILE A 74 -2.53 -15.04 8.68
CA ILE A 74 -3.84 -15.60 9.08
C ILE A 74 -3.81 -16.12 10.52
N THR A 75 -2.70 -16.74 10.92
CA THR A 75 -2.56 -17.32 12.25
C THR A 75 -2.57 -16.23 13.31
N MET A 76 -3.50 -16.35 14.26
CA MET A 76 -3.79 -15.34 15.29
C MET A 76 -4.15 -13.97 14.71
N ALA A 77 -4.78 -13.93 13.52
CA ALA A 77 -5.50 -12.74 13.09
C ALA A 77 -6.69 -12.51 14.04
N ASP A 78 -7.02 -11.25 14.31
CA ASP A 78 -8.18 -10.90 15.13
C ASP A 78 -9.48 -11.26 14.40
N TRP A 79 -9.45 -11.23 13.07
CA TRP A 79 -10.56 -11.62 12.22
C TRP A 79 -10.08 -12.14 10.86
N ASN A 80 -10.80 -13.13 10.32
CA ASN A 80 -10.62 -13.68 8.99
C ASN A 80 -11.95 -13.56 8.24
N GLY A 81 -12.13 -12.45 7.53
CA GLY A 81 -13.29 -12.21 6.66
C GLY A 81 -13.00 -12.59 5.21
N THR A 82 -13.65 -11.87 4.31
CA THR A 82 -13.51 -12.00 2.86
C THR A 82 -13.03 -10.68 2.24
N MET A 83 -12.68 -10.74 0.97
CA MET A 83 -12.39 -9.54 0.18
C MET A 83 -13.56 -8.53 0.19
N ILE A 84 -14.80 -9.01 0.13
CA ILE A 84 -15.99 -8.15 0.18
C ILE A 84 -16.03 -7.38 1.50
N ASP A 85 -15.71 -8.05 2.61
CA ASP A 85 -15.65 -7.42 3.91
C ASP A 85 -14.61 -6.29 3.95
N ALA A 86 -13.41 -6.55 3.40
CA ALA A 86 -12.33 -5.57 3.42
C ALA A 86 -12.70 -4.28 2.69
N PHE A 87 -13.18 -4.41 1.46
CA PHE A 87 -13.58 -3.26 0.64
C PHE A 87 -14.86 -2.60 1.15
N SER A 88 -15.79 -3.35 1.74
CA SER A 88 -16.97 -2.77 2.40
C SER A 88 -16.58 -1.93 3.61
N MET A 89 -15.58 -2.34 4.38
CA MET A 89 -15.05 -1.54 5.49
C MET A 89 -14.39 -0.25 5.00
N ALA A 90 -13.59 -0.33 3.93
CA ALA A 90 -13.00 0.85 3.30
C ALA A 90 -14.09 1.81 2.79
N GLN A 91 -15.11 1.28 2.08
CA GLN A 91 -16.23 2.07 1.56
C GLN A 91 -17.05 2.74 2.66
N ARG A 92 -17.18 2.10 3.84
CA ARG A 92 -17.84 2.68 5.02
C ARG A 92 -17.00 3.74 5.73
N GLY A 93 -15.80 4.04 5.25
CA GLY A 93 -14.89 5.03 5.85
C GLY A 93 -14.22 4.54 7.14
N LEU A 94 -14.24 3.22 7.41
CA LEU A 94 -13.62 2.62 8.59
C LEU A 94 -12.11 2.46 8.44
N ILE A 95 -11.59 2.60 7.22
CA ILE A 95 -10.16 2.49 6.93
C ILE A 95 -9.57 3.87 6.66
N GLU A 96 -8.69 4.31 7.54
CA GLU A 96 -8.17 5.68 7.52
C GLU A 96 -7.00 5.83 6.57
N TYR A 97 -6.07 4.88 6.61
CA TYR A 97 -4.86 4.91 5.78
C TYR A 97 -4.85 3.76 4.79
N GLY A 98 -4.25 3.99 3.63
CA GLY A 98 -4.03 2.98 2.61
C GLY A 98 -2.61 3.05 2.08
N PHE A 99 -1.90 1.93 2.04
CA PHE A 99 -0.65 1.87 1.29
C PHE A 99 -0.88 1.33 -0.12
N ILE A 100 -0.30 2.03 -1.11
CA ILE A 100 -0.22 1.54 -2.48
C ILE A 100 1.21 1.67 -3.02
N SER A 101 1.47 0.93 -4.08
CA SER A 101 2.73 0.99 -4.85
C SER A 101 2.42 0.84 -6.34
N GLY A 102 3.40 1.13 -7.19
CA GLY A 102 3.21 1.02 -8.63
C GLY A 102 4.49 1.01 -9.45
N GLY A 103 4.29 0.98 -10.77
CA GLY A 103 5.29 1.21 -11.79
C GLY A 103 5.65 2.69 -11.92
N GLN A 104 4.65 3.58 -11.93
CA GLN A 104 4.83 5.03 -11.98
C GLN A 104 3.97 5.74 -10.93
N CYS A 105 4.40 6.92 -10.53
CA CYS A 105 3.63 7.92 -9.79
C CYS A 105 3.86 9.29 -10.47
N ASP A 106 2.84 10.12 -10.55
CA ASP A 106 2.98 11.48 -11.05
C ASP A 106 2.90 12.57 -9.95
N LYS A 107 3.08 13.83 -10.37
CA LYS A 107 3.07 15.00 -9.47
C LYS A 107 1.71 15.25 -8.79
N TYR A 108 0.64 14.62 -9.26
CA TYR A 108 -0.69 14.71 -8.68
C TYR A 108 -1.03 13.49 -7.80
N GLY A 109 -0.08 12.57 -7.61
CA GLY A 109 -0.27 11.37 -6.82
C GLY A 109 -1.04 10.26 -7.54
N ASN A 110 -1.25 10.37 -8.86
CA ASN A 110 -1.81 9.25 -9.62
C ASN A 110 -0.77 8.14 -9.70
N VAL A 111 -1.22 6.90 -9.54
CA VAL A 111 -0.36 5.72 -9.56
C VAL A 111 -0.71 4.83 -10.75
N ASN A 112 0.32 4.33 -11.42
CA ASN A 112 0.22 3.38 -12.51
C ASN A 112 0.88 2.07 -12.14
N SER A 113 0.12 1.00 -12.13
CA SER A 113 0.60 -0.38 -12.03
C SER A 113 0.02 -1.27 -13.14
N THR A 114 -0.47 -0.65 -14.23
CA THR A 114 -1.10 -1.33 -15.36
C THR A 114 -0.13 -1.51 -16.53
N CYS A 115 0.32 -0.42 -17.15
CA CYS A 115 1.24 -0.49 -18.29
C CYS A 115 2.01 0.80 -18.52
N ALA A 116 3.14 0.69 -19.22
CA ALA A 116 3.88 1.83 -19.72
C ALA A 116 3.73 1.97 -21.25
N GLY A 117 3.59 3.21 -21.70
CA GLY A 117 3.23 3.55 -23.09
C GLY A 117 1.73 3.39 -23.40
N ASN A 118 1.41 3.22 -24.69
CA ASN A 118 0.01 3.09 -25.15
C ASN A 118 -0.68 1.85 -24.55
N TYR A 119 -1.88 2.00 -24.01
CA TYR A 119 -2.59 0.92 -23.33
C TYR A 119 -2.87 -0.31 -24.22
N HIS A 120 -3.21 -0.11 -25.49
CA HIS A 120 -3.52 -1.20 -26.43
C HIS A 120 -2.26 -1.85 -27.01
N LYS A 121 -1.13 -1.14 -27.01
CA LYS A 121 0.17 -1.65 -27.47
C LYS A 121 1.29 -1.18 -26.53
N PRO A 122 1.32 -1.68 -25.29
CA PRO A 122 2.29 -1.23 -24.30
C PRO A 122 3.66 -1.80 -24.61
N PHE A 123 4.72 -1.10 -24.20
CA PHE A 123 6.05 -1.71 -24.23
C PHE A 123 6.32 -2.56 -22.98
N LEU A 124 5.59 -2.31 -21.88
CA LEU A 124 5.68 -3.04 -20.63
C LEU A 124 4.29 -3.16 -19.99
N ARG A 125 3.92 -4.37 -19.58
CA ARG A 125 2.71 -4.67 -18.81
C ARG A 125 3.10 -5.08 -17.38
N TRP A 126 2.52 -4.40 -16.40
CA TRP A 126 2.66 -4.75 -14.99
C TRP A 126 1.51 -5.70 -14.56
N PRO A 127 1.59 -6.28 -13.34
CA PRO A 127 0.57 -7.20 -12.85
C PRO A 127 -0.85 -6.62 -12.76
N GLY A 128 -1.00 -5.29 -12.72
CA GLY A 128 -2.29 -4.61 -12.62
C GLY A 128 -2.48 -3.87 -11.30
N GLY A 129 -3.69 -3.34 -11.10
CA GLY A 129 -4.06 -2.55 -9.93
C GLY A 129 -4.33 -3.36 -8.67
N GLY A 130 -4.89 -4.57 -8.80
CA GLY A 130 -5.55 -5.22 -7.66
C GLY A 130 -6.58 -4.26 -7.05
N GLY A 131 -6.58 -4.13 -5.73
CA GLY A 131 -7.36 -3.12 -5.01
C GLY A 131 -6.78 -1.70 -4.94
N ALA A 132 -5.70 -1.36 -5.66
CA ALA A 132 -5.06 -0.05 -5.49
C ALA A 132 -5.99 1.13 -5.78
N GLY A 133 -6.87 1.00 -6.78
CA GLY A 133 -7.86 2.01 -7.13
C GLY A 133 -8.87 2.25 -6.01
N ASP A 134 -9.37 1.18 -5.40
CA ASP A 134 -10.28 1.23 -4.25
C ASP A 134 -9.59 1.81 -3.02
N VAL A 135 -8.35 1.39 -2.73
CA VAL A 135 -7.58 1.94 -1.60
C VAL A 135 -7.35 3.43 -1.77
N ALA A 136 -7.01 3.88 -2.98
CA ALA A 136 -6.81 5.29 -3.28
C ALA A 136 -8.10 6.12 -3.20
N SER A 137 -9.25 5.51 -3.51
CA SER A 137 -10.54 6.21 -3.56
C SER A 137 -11.32 6.16 -2.24
N LEU A 138 -11.15 5.10 -1.44
CA LEU A 138 -11.98 4.80 -0.28
C LEU A 138 -11.28 5.09 1.06
N CYS A 139 -9.94 5.03 1.12
CA CYS A 139 -9.22 5.39 2.34
C CYS A 139 -9.13 6.90 2.49
N LYS A 140 -9.15 7.41 3.74
CA LYS A 140 -9.07 8.86 3.98
C LYS A 140 -7.73 9.46 3.54
N LYS A 141 -6.65 8.70 3.67
CA LYS A 141 -5.29 9.09 3.27
C LYS A 141 -4.57 7.92 2.62
N THR A 142 -3.92 8.18 1.50
CA THR A 142 -3.14 7.17 0.78
C THR A 142 -1.65 7.52 0.84
N ILE A 143 -0.83 6.55 1.22
CA ILE A 143 0.62 6.66 1.23
C ILE A 143 1.17 5.82 0.09
N ILE A 144 1.95 6.47 -0.79
CA ILE A 144 2.57 5.82 -1.95
C ILE A 144 4.01 5.47 -1.58
N ILE A 145 4.35 4.19 -1.65
CA ILE A 145 5.70 3.69 -1.34
C ILE A 145 6.26 2.93 -2.54
N MET A 146 7.31 3.46 -3.15
CA MET A 146 7.94 2.85 -4.33
C MET A 146 9.37 3.35 -4.53
N PRO A 147 10.23 2.57 -5.22
CA PRO A 147 11.54 3.06 -5.64
C PRO A 147 11.41 4.32 -6.49
N GLN A 148 12.23 5.34 -6.20
CA GLN A 148 12.17 6.63 -6.86
C GLN A 148 13.28 6.75 -7.91
N ASN A 149 12.90 6.98 -9.17
CA ASN A 149 13.80 7.34 -10.27
C ASN A 149 13.00 8.04 -11.38
N LYS A 150 13.67 8.58 -12.41
CA LYS A 150 13.03 9.35 -13.48
C LYS A 150 12.02 8.58 -14.34
N LEU A 151 12.10 7.25 -14.37
CA LEU A 151 11.13 6.41 -15.10
C LEU A 151 9.88 6.15 -14.26
N ARG A 152 10.01 6.24 -12.93
CA ARG A 152 8.96 5.95 -11.96
C ARG A 152 8.25 7.23 -11.48
N LEU A 153 8.99 8.31 -11.23
CA LEU A 153 8.43 9.62 -10.91
C LEU A 153 8.30 10.43 -12.19
N ARG A 154 7.08 10.52 -12.71
CA ARG A 154 6.75 11.14 -13.99
C ARG A 154 6.04 12.48 -13.77
N GLU A 155 6.00 13.31 -14.81
CA GLU A 155 5.11 14.47 -14.78
C GLU A 155 3.63 14.05 -14.84
N ARG A 156 3.35 13.03 -15.66
CA ARG A 156 2.08 12.33 -15.80
C ARG A 156 2.34 10.85 -15.98
N VAL A 157 1.51 10.01 -15.38
CA VAL A 157 1.59 8.56 -15.58
C VAL A 157 1.02 8.19 -16.96
N ASP A 158 1.49 7.08 -17.53
CA ASP A 158 1.00 6.61 -18.83
C ASP A 158 -0.42 6.03 -18.75
N PHE A 159 -0.84 5.58 -17.57
CA PHE A 159 -2.17 5.04 -17.28
C PHE A 159 -2.52 5.28 -15.81
N ILE A 160 -3.72 5.78 -15.51
CA ILE A 160 -4.17 5.95 -14.12
C ILE A 160 -4.79 4.63 -13.65
N THR A 161 -4.04 3.87 -12.84
CA THR A 161 -4.56 2.67 -12.17
C THR A 161 -5.23 3.01 -10.85
N ALA A 162 -4.61 3.92 -10.09
CA ALA A 162 -5.13 4.45 -8.84
C ALA A 162 -5.13 5.99 -8.94
N PRO A 163 -6.29 6.64 -8.70
CA PRO A 163 -6.39 8.08 -8.77
C PRO A 163 -5.67 8.73 -7.59
N GLY A 164 -4.92 9.81 -7.87
CA GLY A 164 -4.55 10.81 -6.88
C GLY A 164 -5.52 11.99 -7.00
N TYR A 165 -4.98 13.16 -7.32
CA TYR A 165 -5.76 14.35 -7.67
C TYR A 165 -6.06 14.48 -9.16
N LEU A 166 -6.03 13.37 -9.92
CA LEU A 166 -6.29 13.35 -11.37
C LEU A 166 -5.47 14.40 -12.13
N ASP A 167 -6.09 15.52 -12.48
CA ASP A 167 -5.49 16.64 -13.22
C ASP A 167 -4.95 17.79 -12.35
N GLY A 168 -5.15 17.71 -11.04
CA GLY A 168 -4.64 18.65 -10.06
C GLY A 168 -5.72 19.16 -9.10
N PRO A 169 -5.41 20.24 -8.36
CA PRO A 169 -6.35 20.80 -7.39
C PRO A 169 -7.72 21.14 -8.01
N GLY A 170 -8.78 20.56 -7.46
CA GLY A 170 -10.17 20.82 -7.89
C GLY A 170 -10.68 19.94 -9.04
N ALA A 171 -9.90 18.94 -9.47
CA ALA A 171 -10.34 17.89 -10.40
C ALA A 171 -11.20 16.82 -9.71
#